data_AF-A0A8T5AP62-F1
#
_entry.id   AF-A0A8T5AP62-F1
#
_cell.length_a   1.000
_cell.length_b   1.000
_cell.length_c   1.000
_cell.angle_alpha   90.00
_cell.angle_beta   90.00
_cell.angle_gamma   90.00
#
_symmetry.space_group_name_H-M   'P 1'
#
loop_
_entity.id
_entity.type
_entity.pdbx_description
1 polymer ?
#
loop_
_entity_poly.entity_id
_entity_poly.type
_entity_poly.pdbx_seq_one_letter_code
_entity_poly.pdbx_strand_id
1 'polypeptide(L)'
;MKAFVVRVFGRRAVSGAITGMFVVLIFVAAISALLAYSTSQDRYNRAVSERNQMEWERLNEKILIPSAERLEDSTLNATVRNFGAVTAHLVSLWLSAYDVNNDPQWQRQYTIDVWVSPGETKTNLGQAGYSYTLIKGNAGEAQPTIKLPGEDWAYTIKLVTERGNVAIYVLQPPEEEEEVEVPAPRIVYSPGTMKINYENPNDESKWCPPYINDESLHEHVSQGKLYVRATFLNNWDRPITIKWGSVLFQICVGPSNNKVISFGGYWYGGPATWNPGEEIQIVYKIDTYTWGENRALEDLFTDQITAVTFTGSAAFSSDIPRPGGEFFSAAVLMDGLLVYDIDK
;
A
#
# COMPACT_ATOMS: atom_id res chain seq x y z
N MET A 1 -81.02 19.60 -74.40
CA MET A 1 -79.87 19.71 -73.47
C MET A 1 -79.53 18.33 -72.94
N LYS A 2 -78.38 17.76 -73.31
CA LYS A 2 -77.89 16.49 -72.75
C LYS A 2 -76.92 16.81 -71.61
N ALA A 3 -77.26 16.40 -70.39
CA ALA A 3 -76.41 16.55 -69.22
C ALA A 3 -75.30 15.48 -69.27
N PHE A 4 -74.06 15.93 -69.36
CA PHE A 4 -72.87 15.09 -69.35
C PHE A 4 -72.52 14.77 -67.89
N VAL A 5 -72.90 13.56 -67.42
CA VAL A 5 -72.54 13.08 -66.09
C VAL A 5 -71.15 12.45 -66.15
N VAL A 6 -70.13 13.19 -65.70
CA VAL A 6 -68.78 12.68 -65.50
C VAL A 6 -68.74 11.89 -64.19
N ARG A 7 -68.70 10.56 -64.29
CA ARG A 7 -68.44 9.68 -63.14
C ARG A 7 -66.93 9.69 -62.84
N VAL A 8 -66.52 10.46 -61.82
CA VAL A 8 -65.14 10.44 -61.29
C VAL A 8 -64.99 9.24 -60.34
N PHE A 9 -64.73 8.06 -60.91
CA PHE A 9 -64.23 6.91 -60.15
C PHE A 9 -62.70 6.86 -60.32
N GLY A 10 -61.93 7.06 -59.23
CA GLY A 10 -60.48 6.82 -59.28
C GLY A 10 -59.54 7.57 -58.32
N ARG A 11 -60.00 8.47 -57.44
CA ARG A 11 -59.08 9.29 -56.60
C ARG A 11 -58.83 8.80 -55.16
N ARG A 12 -59.60 7.83 -54.65
CA ARG A 12 -59.50 7.40 -53.24
C ARG A 12 -58.38 6.37 -52.98
N ALA A 13 -58.01 5.55 -53.97
CA ALA A 13 -56.97 4.51 -53.82
C ALA A 13 -55.54 5.07 -53.65
N VAL A 14 -55.25 6.23 -54.25
CA VAL A 14 -53.90 6.82 -54.22
C VAL A 14 -53.54 7.37 -52.83
N SER A 15 -54.51 7.90 -52.08
CA SER A 15 -54.26 8.46 -50.73
C SER A 15 -53.86 7.40 -49.69
N GLY A 16 -54.41 6.18 -49.80
CA GLY A 16 -54.08 5.06 -48.93
C GLY A 16 -52.65 4.57 -49.16
N ALA A 17 -52.22 4.51 -50.43
CA ALA A 17 -50.85 4.11 -50.80
C ALA A 17 -49.80 5.10 -50.26
N ILE A 18 -50.06 6.41 -50.38
CA ILE A 18 -49.17 7.45 -49.86
C ILE A 18 -49.05 7.33 -48.33
N THR A 19 -50.18 7.19 -47.64
CA THR A 19 -50.20 7.05 -46.17
C THR A 19 -49.45 5.79 -45.71
N GLY A 20 -49.67 4.64 -46.38
CA GLY A 20 -48.96 3.40 -46.10
C GLY A 20 -47.44 3.54 -46.28
N MET A 21 -47.00 4.24 -47.32
CA MET A 21 -45.57 4.50 -47.57
C MET A 21 -44.94 5.34 -46.44
N PHE A 22 -45.64 6.37 -45.97
CA PHE A 22 -45.17 7.17 -44.82
C PHE A 22 -45.06 6.35 -43.54
N VAL A 23 -46.05 5.50 -43.26
CA VAL A 23 -46.01 4.62 -42.08
C VAL A 23 -44.81 3.69 -42.14
N VAL A 24 -44.57 3.04 -43.29
CA VAL A 24 -43.40 2.17 -43.49
C VAL A 24 -42.09 2.96 -43.30
N LEU A 25 -41.98 4.16 -43.84
CA LEU A 25 -40.79 5.01 -43.68
C LEU A 25 -40.52 5.36 -42.21
N ILE A 26 -41.57 5.70 -41.45
CA ILE A 26 -41.44 5.97 -40.01
C ILE A 26 -40.96 4.72 -39.26
N PHE A 27 -41.52 3.55 -39.57
CA PHE A 27 -41.08 2.30 -38.96
C PHE A 27 -39.63 1.96 -39.30
N VAL A 28 -39.21 2.11 -40.56
CA VAL A 28 -37.82 1.88 -40.97
C VAL A 28 -36.88 2.85 -40.25
N ALA A 29 -37.25 4.13 -40.13
CA ALA A 29 -36.46 5.12 -39.40
C ALA A 29 -36.35 4.78 -37.90
N ALA A 30 -37.46 4.38 -37.27
CA ALA A 30 -37.47 3.97 -35.86
C ALA A 30 -36.62 2.72 -35.61
N ILE A 31 -36.73 1.69 -36.47
CA ILE A 31 -35.93 0.48 -36.37
C ILE A 31 -34.44 0.81 -36.57
N SER A 32 -34.12 1.65 -37.56
CA SER A 32 -32.74 2.07 -37.82
C SER A 32 -32.14 2.83 -36.63
N ALA A 33 -32.91 3.72 -36.00
CA ALA A 33 -32.49 4.45 -34.80
C ALA A 33 -32.28 3.50 -33.61
N LEU A 34 -33.15 2.51 -33.41
CA LEU A 34 -32.99 1.49 -32.36
C LEU A 34 -31.73 0.63 -32.58
N LEU A 35 -31.46 0.21 -33.81
CA LEU A 35 -30.24 -0.53 -34.15
C LEU A 35 -28.98 0.32 -33.91
N ALA A 36 -28.99 1.58 -34.34
CA ALA A 36 -27.89 2.51 -34.08
C ALA A 36 -27.65 2.69 -32.57
N TYR A 37 -28.73 2.84 -31.79
CA TYR A 37 -28.65 2.94 -30.33
C TYR A 37 -28.07 1.67 -29.69
N SER A 38 -28.55 0.48 -30.08
CA SER A 38 -28.04 -0.81 -29.57
C SER A 38 -26.54 -0.96 -29.87
N THR A 39 -26.11 -0.68 -31.10
CA THR A 39 -24.68 -0.77 -31.45
C THR A 39 -23.82 0.24 -30.68
N SER A 40 -24.36 1.41 -30.36
CA SER A 40 -23.69 2.40 -29.51
C SER A 40 -23.55 1.90 -28.06
N GLN A 41 -24.60 1.27 -27.51
CA GLN A 41 -24.55 0.68 -26.18
C GLN A 41 -23.55 -0.48 -26.10
N ASP A 42 -23.52 -1.36 -27.11
CA ASP A 42 -22.58 -2.49 -27.15
C ASP A 42 -21.13 -2.01 -27.17
N ARG A 43 -20.83 -0.98 -27.97
CA ARG A 43 -19.49 -0.35 -28.02
C ARG A 43 -19.11 0.25 -26.67
N TYR A 44 -20.06 0.94 -26.02
CA TYR A 44 -19.84 1.50 -24.69
C TYR A 44 -19.56 0.40 -23.65
N ASN A 45 -20.38 -0.64 -23.61
CA ASN A 45 -20.23 -1.74 -22.66
C ASN A 45 -18.90 -2.49 -22.84
N ARG A 46 -18.47 -2.69 -24.09
CA ARG A 46 -17.15 -3.28 -24.38
C ARG A 46 -16.01 -2.39 -23.88
N ALA A 47 -16.04 -1.09 -24.19
CA ALA A 47 -15.02 -0.16 -23.72
C ALA A 47 -14.96 -0.06 -22.19
N VAL A 48 -16.11 -0.11 -21.51
CA VAL A 48 -16.17 -0.13 -20.03
C VAL A 48 -15.60 -1.44 -19.49
N SER A 49 -15.94 -2.59 -20.09
CA SER A 49 -15.41 -3.88 -19.67
C SER A 49 -13.90 -3.97 -19.86
N GLU A 50 -13.37 -3.53 -21.01
CA GLU A 50 -11.93 -3.50 -21.30
C GLU A 50 -11.20 -2.59 -20.30
N ARG A 51 -11.75 -1.41 -20.01
CA ARG A 51 -11.19 -0.51 -18.99
C ARG A 51 -11.17 -1.15 -17.60
N ASN A 52 -12.27 -1.80 -17.20
CA ASN A 52 -12.36 -2.45 -15.89
C ASN A 52 -11.36 -3.61 -15.78
N GLN A 53 -11.19 -4.38 -16.85
CA GLN A 53 -10.19 -5.43 -16.90
C GLN A 53 -8.77 -4.86 -16.79
N MET A 54 -8.44 -3.82 -17.55
CA MET A 54 -7.14 -3.17 -17.50
C MET A 54 -6.83 -2.61 -16.11
N GLU A 55 -7.81 -1.98 -15.45
CA GLU A 55 -7.66 -1.45 -14.10
C GLU A 55 -7.49 -2.58 -13.07
N TRP A 56 -8.25 -3.67 -13.19
CA TRP A 56 -8.09 -4.85 -12.35
C TRP A 56 -6.69 -5.46 -12.52
N GLU A 57 -6.20 -5.58 -13.75
CA GLU A 57 -4.85 -6.06 -14.02
C GLU A 57 -3.79 -5.13 -13.44
N ARG A 58 -3.96 -3.81 -13.58
CA ARG A 58 -3.06 -2.79 -13.01
C ARG A 58 -2.98 -2.90 -11.49
N LEU A 59 -4.11 -3.07 -10.80
CA LEU A 59 -4.14 -3.21 -9.34
C LEU A 59 -3.54 -4.54 -8.84
N ASN A 60 -3.57 -5.57 -9.68
CA ASN A 60 -3.02 -6.89 -9.36
C ASN A 60 -1.60 -7.13 -9.86
N GLU A 61 -1.04 -6.23 -10.67
CA GLU A 61 0.36 -6.20 -11.05
C GLU A 61 1.14 -5.43 -9.97
N LYS A 62 2.02 -6.11 -9.24
CA LYS A 62 2.78 -5.50 -8.14
C LYS A 62 4.26 -5.84 -8.28
N ILE A 63 5.07 -4.83 -8.56
CA ILE A 63 6.52 -4.97 -8.76
C ILE A 63 7.30 -4.30 -7.64
N LEU A 64 8.46 -4.89 -7.31
CA LEU A 64 9.40 -4.44 -6.28
C LEU A 64 10.82 -4.63 -6.81
N ILE A 65 11.73 -3.72 -6.45
CA ILE A 65 13.17 -3.88 -6.63
C ILE A 65 13.75 -4.26 -5.26
N PRO A 66 13.92 -5.56 -4.93
CA PRO A 66 14.45 -5.96 -3.63
C PRO A 66 15.90 -5.53 -3.40
N SER A 67 16.71 -5.47 -4.45
CA SER A 67 18.11 -5.04 -4.38
C SER A 67 18.56 -4.46 -5.70
N ALA A 68 19.51 -3.54 -5.63
CA ALA A 68 20.33 -3.12 -6.74
C ALA A 68 21.75 -2.86 -6.25
N GLU A 69 22.72 -3.11 -7.10
CA GLU A 69 24.14 -2.89 -6.82
C GLU A 69 24.85 -2.37 -8.09
N ARG A 70 25.99 -1.70 -7.88
CA ARG A 70 26.94 -1.35 -8.92
C ARG A 70 28.03 -2.42 -8.94
N LEU A 71 28.23 -3.07 -10.10
CA LEU A 71 29.32 -4.03 -10.29
C LEU A 71 30.66 -3.31 -10.52
N GLU A 72 31.76 -4.06 -10.39
CA GLU A 72 33.13 -3.56 -10.61
C GLU A 72 33.32 -2.94 -12.00
N ASP A 73 32.62 -3.43 -13.02
CA ASP A 73 32.69 -2.91 -14.38
C ASP A 73 31.80 -1.66 -14.61
N SER A 74 31.33 -1.05 -13.52
CA SER A 74 30.40 0.07 -13.50
C SER A 74 29.02 -0.25 -14.09
N THR A 75 28.58 -1.51 -14.13
CA THR A 75 27.22 -1.84 -14.59
C THR A 75 26.22 -1.90 -13.46
N LEU A 76 24.98 -1.56 -13.77
CA LEU A 76 23.86 -1.79 -12.88
C LEU A 76 23.52 -3.29 -12.83
N ASN A 77 23.40 -3.83 -11.62
CA ASN A 77 22.78 -5.12 -11.37
C ASN A 77 21.59 -4.93 -10.43
N ALA A 78 20.40 -4.84 -10.98
CA ALA A 78 19.16 -4.77 -10.23
C ALA A 78 18.43 -6.12 -10.26
N THR A 79 17.84 -6.47 -9.13
CA THR A 79 16.88 -7.56 -9.01
C THR A 79 15.48 -6.99 -8.96
N VAL A 80 14.55 -7.59 -9.70
CA VAL A 80 13.14 -7.19 -9.75
C VAL A 80 12.26 -8.38 -9.46
N ARG A 81 11.27 -8.20 -8.59
CA ARG A 81 10.32 -9.25 -8.22
C ARG A 81 8.90 -8.80 -8.50
N ASN A 82 8.11 -9.67 -9.12
CA ASN A 82 6.68 -9.50 -9.23
C ASN A 82 6.00 -10.29 -8.11
N PHE A 83 5.36 -9.60 -7.18
CA PHE A 83 4.57 -10.20 -6.10
C PHE A 83 3.05 -10.05 -6.33
N GLY A 84 2.67 -9.55 -7.50
CA GLY A 84 1.29 -9.49 -7.96
C GLY A 84 0.80 -10.82 -8.52
N ALA A 85 -0.51 -10.88 -8.81
CA ALA A 85 -1.17 -12.04 -9.40
C ALA A 85 -1.13 -12.06 -10.94
N VAL A 86 -0.70 -10.97 -11.57
CA VAL A 86 -0.65 -10.79 -13.03
C VAL A 86 0.80 -10.57 -13.49
N THR A 87 1.17 -11.09 -14.66
CA THR A 87 2.49 -10.89 -15.26
C THR A 87 2.75 -9.41 -15.53
N ALA A 88 3.90 -8.92 -15.06
CA ALA A 88 4.35 -7.56 -15.27
C ALA A 88 5.21 -7.48 -16.54
N HIS A 89 4.92 -6.48 -17.38
CA HIS A 89 5.74 -6.13 -18.52
C HIS A 89 6.44 -4.80 -18.24
N LEU A 90 7.76 -4.84 -18.04
CA LEU A 90 8.58 -3.67 -17.78
C LEU A 90 8.94 -3.02 -19.12
N VAL A 91 8.56 -1.75 -19.30
CA VAL A 91 8.70 -1.02 -20.58
C VAL A 91 9.68 0.14 -20.49
N SER A 92 9.88 0.70 -19.30
CA SER A 92 10.81 1.81 -19.12
C SER A 92 11.56 1.75 -17.81
N LEU A 93 12.85 2.09 -17.88
CA LEU A 93 13.73 2.30 -16.73
C LEU A 93 14.23 3.74 -16.74
N TRP A 94 13.98 4.46 -15.66
CA TRP A 94 14.53 5.78 -15.42
C TRP A 94 15.65 5.68 -14.40
N LEU A 95 16.72 6.38 -14.69
CA LEU A 95 17.89 6.43 -13.83
C LEU A 95 18.27 7.89 -13.61
N SER A 96 18.27 8.31 -12.36
CA SER A 96 18.73 9.64 -11.94
C SER A 96 19.97 9.47 -11.09
N ALA A 97 21.03 10.22 -11.42
CA ALA A 97 22.28 10.24 -10.68
C ALA A 97 22.43 11.52 -9.88
N TYR A 98 22.90 11.39 -8.65
CA TYR A 98 23.16 12.46 -7.70
C TYR A 98 24.58 12.29 -7.17
N ASP A 99 25.30 13.40 -6.97
CA ASP A 99 26.62 13.35 -6.34
C ASP A 99 26.53 13.25 -4.81
N VAL A 100 27.70 13.28 -4.15
CA VAL A 100 27.83 13.21 -2.68
C VAL A 100 27.10 14.37 -1.97
N ASN A 101 26.92 15.51 -2.64
CA ASN A 101 26.20 16.67 -2.10
C ASN A 101 24.69 16.60 -2.39
N ASN A 102 24.20 15.50 -2.99
CA ASN A 102 22.85 15.31 -3.46
C ASN A 102 22.47 16.26 -4.63
N ASP A 103 23.44 16.76 -5.38
CA ASP A 103 23.20 17.59 -6.55
C ASP A 103 22.93 16.70 -7.78
N PRO A 104 21.86 16.97 -8.56
CA PRO A 104 21.48 16.15 -9.69
C PRO A 104 22.48 16.28 -10.84
N GLN A 105 23.11 15.16 -11.23
CA GLN A 105 24.12 15.12 -12.28
C GLN A 105 23.49 14.90 -13.66
N TRP A 106 22.62 13.89 -13.77
CA TRP A 106 21.89 13.58 -14.99
C TRP A 106 20.69 12.69 -14.72
N GLN A 107 19.79 12.66 -15.69
CA GLN A 107 18.67 11.73 -15.75
C GLN A 107 18.62 11.08 -17.12
N ARG A 108 18.51 9.75 -17.15
CA ARG A 108 18.42 8.95 -18.38
C ARG A 108 17.18 8.08 -18.35
N GLN A 109 16.61 7.85 -19.52
CA GLN A 109 15.48 6.98 -19.72
C GLN A 109 15.86 5.89 -20.74
N TYR A 110 15.66 4.65 -20.34
CA TYR A 110 15.86 3.47 -21.16
C TYR A 110 14.50 2.86 -21.49
N THR A 111 14.29 2.52 -22.77
CA THR A 111 13.27 1.55 -23.16
C THR A 111 13.80 0.17 -22.86
N ILE A 112 12.99 -0.65 -22.19
CA ILE A 112 13.29 -2.04 -21.87
C ILE A 112 12.12 -2.92 -22.31
N ASP A 113 12.37 -4.21 -22.52
CA ASP A 113 11.36 -5.21 -22.84
C ASP A 113 11.63 -6.44 -21.99
N VAL A 114 11.04 -6.46 -20.79
CA VAL A 114 11.27 -7.53 -19.81
C VAL A 114 9.94 -7.97 -19.19
N TRP A 115 9.67 -9.27 -19.29
CA TRP A 115 8.49 -9.88 -18.70
C TRP A 115 8.85 -10.57 -17.39
N VAL A 116 8.04 -10.33 -16.35
CA VAL A 116 8.20 -10.90 -15.00
C VAL A 116 6.90 -11.57 -14.58
N SER A 117 6.88 -12.89 -14.54
CA SER A 117 5.70 -13.69 -14.20
C SER A 117 5.29 -13.51 -12.73
N PRO A 118 4.04 -13.80 -12.35
CA PRO A 118 3.59 -13.76 -10.95
C PRO A 118 4.50 -14.62 -10.05
N GLY A 119 5.01 -14.03 -8.97
CA GLY A 119 5.93 -14.70 -8.04
C GLY A 119 7.38 -14.84 -8.54
N GLU A 120 7.67 -14.48 -9.79
CA GLU A 120 9.00 -14.58 -10.38
C GLU A 120 9.91 -13.44 -9.91
N THR A 121 11.20 -13.74 -9.83
CA THR A 121 12.27 -12.77 -9.59
C THR A 121 13.24 -12.80 -10.78
N LYS A 122 13.43 -11.66 -11.44
CA LYS A 122 14.46 -11.45 -12.46
C LYS A 122 15.67 -10.78 -11.82
N THR A 123 16.84 -11.37 -12.00
CA THR A 123 18.12 -10.80 -11.59
C THR A 123 18.87 -10.25 -12.80
N ASN A 124 19.99 -9.57 -12.57
CA ASN A 124 20.90 -9.07 -13.61
C ASN A 124 20.27 -8.01 -14.53
N LEU A 125 19.26 -7.28 -14.04
CA LEU A 125 18.71 -6.15 -14.79
C LEU A 125 19.71 -5.00 -14.78
N GLY A 126 20.07 -4.50 -15.96
CA GLY A 126 21.16 -3.56 -16.22
C GLY A 126 22.42 -4.21 -16.81
N GLN A 127 22.51 -5.55 -16.81
CA GLN A 127 23.61 -6.31 -17.42
C GLN A 127 23.26 -6.83 -18.83
N ALA A 128 24.26 -7.42 -19.50
CA ALA A 128 24.11 -8.07 -20.78
C ALA A 128 23.14 -9.26 -20.69
N GLY A 129 22.16 -9.30 -21.59
CA GLY A 129 21.09 -10.31 -21.60
C GLY A 129 19.69 -9.73 -21.79
N TYR A 130 19.53 -8.42 -21.58
CA TYR A 130 18.32 -7.69 -21.93
C TYR A 130 18.63 -6.57 -22.92
N SER A 131 17.59 -6.08 -23.60
CA SER A 131 17.70 -4.96 -24.54
C SER A 131 17.41 -3.65 -23.82
N TYR A 132 18.33 -2.69 -23.90
CA TYR A 132 18.16 -1.33 -23.39
C TYR A 132 18.35 -0.34 -24.53
N THR A 133 17.38 0.52 -24.78
CA THR A 133 17.53 1.60 -25.77
C THR A 133 17.44 2.94 -25.08
N LEU A 134 18.51 3.74 -25.15
CA LEU A 134 18.54 5.07 -24.54
C LEU A 134 17.69 6.04 -25.36
N ILE A 135 16.69 6.66 -24.73
CA ILE A 135 15.71 7.53 -25.41
C ILE A 135 16.28 8.94 -25.66
N LYS A 136 17.23 9.42 -24.84
CA LYS A 136 17.78 10.78 -24.96
C LYS A 136 19.27 10.85 -24.60
N GLY A 137 20.07 11.40 -25.52
CA GLY A 137 21.55 11.40 -25.51
C GLY A 137 22.08 10.20 -26.31
N ASN A 138 22.58 10.42 -27.54
CA ASN A 138 22.76 9.37 -28.56
C ASN A 138 21.49 8.50 -28.73
N ALA A 139 20.35 9.17 -28.91
CA ALA A 139 19.02 8.57 -28.93
C ALA A 139 18.92 7.49 -30.02
N GLY A 140 18.55 6.27 -29.61
CA GLY A 140 18.25 5.15 -30.52
C GLY A 140 19.33 4.06 -30.62
N GLU A 141 20.51 4.24 -30.00
CA GLU A 141 21.49 3.16 -29.92
C GLU A 141 21.11 2.16 -28.83
N ALA A 142 21.05 0.89 -29.21
CA ALA A 142 20.93 -0.22 -28.27
C ALA A 142 22.19 -0.26 -27.40
N GLN A 143 21.99 -0.14 -26.09
CA GLN A 143 23.03 -0.28 -25.09
C GLN A 143 23.02 -1.72 -24.58
N PRO A 144 24.15 -2.44 -24.61
CA PRO A 144 24.20 -3.81 -24.09
C PRO A 144 24.12 -3.87 -22.56
N THR A 145 24.46 -2.76 -21.88
CA THR A 145 24.47 -2.64 -20.41
C THR A 145 24.12 -1.21 -20.00
N ILE A 146 23.67 -1.02 -18.75
CA ILE A 146 23.44 0.28 -18.16
C ILE A 146 24.65 0.63 -17.29
N LYS A 147 25.37 1.70 -17.67
CA LYS A 147 26.58 2.14 -16.95
C LYS A 147 26.28 3.19 -15.87
N LEU A 148 26.91 3.01 -14.71
CA LEU A 148 26.90 3.82 -13.50
C LEU A 148 28.32 4.42 -13.29
N PRO A 149 28.63 5.57 -13.92
CA PRO A 149 30.01 6.06 -14.03
C PRO A 149 30.59 6.72 -12.76
N GLY A 150 29.78 7.08 -11.77
CA GLY A 150 30.24 7.67 -10.51
C GLY A 150 30.23 6.61 -9.41
N GLU A 151 31.38 6.37 -8.78
CA GLU A 151 31.47 5.38 -7.69
C GLU A 151 30.81 5.91 -6.41
N ASP A 152 30.98 7.20 -6.15
CA ASP A 152 30.44 7.89 -4.97
C ASP A 152 29.07 8.53 -5.23
N TRP A 153 28.38 8.13 -6.30
CA TRP A 153 27.09 8.70 -6.67
C TRP A 153 25.94 7.87 -6.13
N ALA A 154 24.91 8.57 -5.66
CA ALA A 154 23.62 7.95 -5.38
C ALA A 154 22.80 7.86 -6.67
N TYR A 155 22.13 6.72 -6.87
CA TYR A 155 21.30 6.47 -8.04
C TYR A 155 19.87 6.16 -7.63
N THR A 156 18.91 6.91 -8.19
CA THR A 156 17.50 6.54 -8.11
C THR A 156 17.09 5.77 -9.36
N ILE A 157 16.70 4.52 -9.17
CA ILE A 157 16.19 3.62 -10.20
C ILE A 157 14.66 3.66 -10.12
N LYS A 158 13.99 3.98 -11.21
CA LYS A 158 12.53 3.85 -11.33
C LYS A 158 12.18 2.93 -12.49
N LEU A 159 11.48 1.84 -12.19
CA LEU A 159 10.96 0.91 -13.19
C LEU A 159 9.49 1.18 -13.43
N VAL A 160 9.08 1.23 -14.68
CA VAL A 160 7.72 1.50 -15.10
C VAL A 160 7.20 0.33 -15.92
N THR A 161 6.02 -0.16 -15.57
CA THR A 161 5.32 -1.22 -16.32
C THR A 161 4.45 -0.66 -17.44
N GLU A 162 4.09 -1.49 -18.41
CA GLU A 162 3.15 -1.14 -19.49
C GLU A 162 1.79 -0.63 -18.95
N ARG A 163 1.36 -1.17 -17.80
CA ARG A 163 0.11 -0.79 -17.13
C ARG A 163 0.25 0.46 -16.25
N GLY A 164 1.44 1.06 -16.18
CA GLY A 164 1.71 2.31 -15.46
C GLY A 164 2.04 2.16 -13.98
N ASN A 165 2.31 0.95 -13.48
CA ASN A 165 2.83 0.76 -12.14
C ASN A 165 4.32 1.13 -12.09
N VAL A 166 4.77 1.63 -10.93
CA VAL A 166 6.15 2.12 -10.75
C VAL A 166 6.77 1.50 -9.51
N ALA A 167 7.97 0.93 -9.65
CA ALA A 167 8.84 0.56 -8.53
C ALA A 167 10.03 1.52 -8.46
N ILE A 168 10.42 1.93 -7.26
CA ILE A 168 11.53 2.87 -7.03
C ILE A 168 12.53 2.22 -6.07
N TYR A 169 13.82 2.37 -6.38
CA TYR A 169 14.92 1.96 -5.51
C TYR A 169 16.00 3.04 -5.51
N VAL A 170 16.59 3.30 -4.34
CA VAL A 170 17.72 4.23 -4.20
C VAL A 170 18.95 3.40 -3.89
N LEU A 171 19.87 3.33 -4.84
CA LEU A 171 21.19 2.78 -4.67
C LEU A 171 22.08 3.87 -4.08
N GLN A 172 22.49 3.69 -2.82
CA GLN A 172 23.47 4.55 -2.18
C GLN A 172 24.88 4.15 -2.64
N PRO A 173 25.84 5.10 -2.65
CA PRO A 173 27.24 4.75 -2.82
C PRO A 173 27.67 3.76 -1.72
N PRO A 174 28.67 2.91 -1.97
CA PRO A 174 29.25 2.10 -0.91
C PRO A 174 29.77 3.06 0.16
N GLU A 175 29.13 3.07 1.33
CA GLU A 175 29.69 3.76 2.48
C GLU A 175 31.05 3.10 2.74
N GLU A 176 32.14 3.89 2.75
CA GLU A 176 33.40 3.41 3.32
C GLU A 176 33.04 2.96 4.73
N GLU A 177 32.98 1.64 4.94
CA GLU A 177 32.74 1.04 6.23
C GLU A 177 33.92 1.43 7.13
N GLU A 178 33.87 2.63 7.74
CA GLU A 178 34.33 2.71 9.11
C GLU A 178 33.48 1.67 9.84
N GLU A 179 34.08 0.55 10.22
CA GLU A 179 33.54 -0.41 11.17
C GLU A 179 33.25 0.32 12.50
N VAL A 180 32.25 1.19 12.51
CA VAL A 180 31.51 1.48 13.71
C VAL A 180 30.69 0.22 13.88
N GLU A 181 31.10 -0.65 14.80
CA GLU A 181 30.23 -1.69 15.35
C GLU A 181 28.94 -0.98 15.80
N VAL A 182 27.95 -0.87 14.91
CA VAL A 182 26.62 -0.39 15.28
C VAL A 182 26.09 -1.53 16.14
N PRO A 183 26.04 -1.36 17.47
CA PRO A 183 25.63 -2.46 18.33
C PRO A 183 24.22 -2.86 17.89
N ALA A 184 24.04 -4.14 17.58
CA ALA A 184 22.75 -4.69 17.17
C ALA A 184 21.64 -4.09 18.04
N PRO A 185 20.50 -3.65 17.46
CA PRO A 185 19.44 -2.99 18.20
C PRO A 185 19.07 -3.87 19.39
N ARG A 186 19.45 -3.45 20.60
CA ARG A 186 19.18 -4.20 21.81
C ARG A 186 17.71 -3.99 22.12
N ILE A 187 16.95 -5.07 22.28
CA ILE A 187 15.58 -5.00 22.79
C ILE A 187 15.67 -4.37 24.18
N VAL A 188 15.05 -3.20 24.35
CA VAL A 188 15.34 -2.30 25.48
C VAL A 188 14.47 -2.63 26.71
N TYR A 189 13.39 -3.38 26.52
CA TYR A 189 12.44 -3.69 27.59
C TYR A 189 11.98 -5.14 27.52
N SER A 190 11.82 -5.74 28.69
CA SER A 190 11.05 -6.98 28.85
C SER A 190 9.56 -6.64 28.99
N PRO A 191 8.65 -7.46 28.44
CA PRO A 191 7.23 -7.25 28.60
C PRO A 191 6.89 -7.33 30.10
N GLY A 192 6.31 -6.25 30.64
CA GLY A 192 5.72 -6.27 31.97
C GLY A 192 4.31 -6.88 31.91
N THR A 193 3.43 -6.43 32.80
CA THR A 193 2.03 -6.85 32.79
C THR A 193 1.17 -5.89 31.97
N MET A 194 0.18 -6.45 31.28
CA MET A 194 -0.88 -5.67 30.64
C MET A 194 -2.19 -5.91 31.38
N LYS A 195 -2.95 -4.85 31.61
CA LYS A 195 -4.30 -4.91 32.17
C LYS A 195 -5.24 -4.04 31.34
N ILE A 196 -6.53 -4.34 31.40
CA ILE A 196 -7.56 -3.55 30.74
C ILE A 196 -8.60 -3.07 31.76
N ASN A 197 -9.24 -1.95 31.45
CA ASN A 197 -10.30 -1.37 32.27
C ASN A 197 -11.35 -0.75 31.34
N TYR A 198 -12.61 -1.11 31.56
CA TYR A 198 -13.73 -0.76 30.67
C TYR A 198 -14.56 0.42 31.17
N GLU A 199 -14.21 1.01 32.32
CA GLU A 199 -15.04 2.02 32.97
C GLU A 199 -14.26 3.29 33.27
N ASN A 200 -13.23 3.19 34.11
CA ASN A 200 -12.53 4.34 34.67
C ASN A 200 -11.06 4.00 34.95
N PRO A 201 -10.08 4.64 34.27
CA PRO A 201 -8.67 4.32 34.44
C PRO A 201 -8.14 4.58 35.85
N ASN A 202 -8.84 5.41 36.64
CA ASN A 202 -8.47 5.77 38.00
C ASN A 202 -8.99 4.78 39.07
N ASP A 203 -9.84 3.83 38.70
CA ASP A 203 -10.34 2.81 39.63
C ASP A 203 -9.46 1.55 39.55
N GLU A 204 -8.57 1.38 40.53
CA GLU A 204 -7.63 0.25 40.61
C GLU A 204 -8.35 -1.11 40.67
N SER A 205 -9.55 -1.17 41.23
CA SER A 205 -10.31 -2.43 41.39
C SER A 205 -10.86 -2.97 40.06
N LYS A 206 -10.93 -2.10 39.04
CA LYS A 206 -11.54 -2.39 37.74
C LYS A 206 -10.52 -2.86 36.70
N TRP A 207 -9.24 -2.90 37.04
CA TRP A 207 -8.21 -3.44 36.16
C TRP A 207 -8.20 -4.97 36.20
N CYS A 208 -8.58 -5.58 35.09
CA CYS A 208 -8.55 -7.03 34.93
C CYS A 208 -7.38 -7.47 34.02
N PRO A 209 -6.98 -8.76 34.10
CA PRO A 209 -6.08 -9.35 33.12
C PRO A 209 -6.59 -9.12 31.69
N PRO A 210 -5.68 -9.15 30.70
CA PRO A 210 -5.97 -8.69 29.36
C PRO A 210 -6.74 -9.78 28.59
N TYR A 211 -8.03 -9.95 28.91
CA TYR A 211 -8.96 -10.80 28.18
C TYR A 211 -10.23 -10.03 27.79
N ILE A 212 -10.71 -10.25 26.57
CA ILE A 212 -11.99 -9.70 26.10
C ILE A 212 -13.03 -10.81 26.08
N ASN A 213 -14.22 -10.45 26.54
CA ASN A 213 -15.45 -11.21 26.39
C ASN A 213 -16.14 -10.66 25.13
N ASP A 214 -16.75 -11.54 24.32
CA ASP A 214 -17.36 -11.18 23.03
C ASP A 214 -18.27 -9.94 23.09
N GLU A 215 -19.16 -9.90 24.09
CA GLU A 215 -20.14 -8.82 24.27
C GLU A 215 -19.50 -7.48 24.70
N SER A 216 -18.30 -7.50 25.31
CA SER A 216 -17.74 -6.30 25.94
C SER A 216 -16.90 -5.44 25.00
N LEU A 217 -16.21 -5.99 24.00
CA LEU A 217 -15.28 -5.15 23.23
C LEU A 217 -15.98 -4.10 22.37
N HIS A 218 -16.94 -4.54 21.56
CA HIS A 218 -17.60 -3.65 20.62
C HIS A 218 -18.35 -2.54 21.37
N GLU A 219 -19.08 -2.91 22.43
CA GLU A 219 -19.81 -1.94 23.25
C GLU A 219 -18.86 -0.94 23.91
N HIS A 220 -17.80 -1.39 24.57
CA HIS A 220 -16.95 -0.49 25.34
C HIS A 220 -16.04 0.37 24.45
N VAL A 221 -15.61 -0.14 23.29
CA VAL A 221 -14.80 0.64 22.35
C VAL A 221 -15.67 1.67 21.63
N SER A 222 -16.87 1.30 21.17
CA SER A 222 -17.81 2.27 20.55
C SER A 222 -18.25 3.37 21.51
N GLN A 223 -18.31 3.07 22.81
CA GLN A 223 -18.58 4.05 23.86
C GLN A 223 -17.31 4.84 24.30
N GLY A 224 -16.13 4.52 23.76
CA GLY A 224 -14.86 5.15 24.11
C GLY A 224 -14.47 4.95 25.57
N LYS A 225 -14.76 3.78 26.13
CA LYS A 225 -14.53 3.44 27.55
C LYS A 225 -13.45 2.37 27.76
N LEU A 226 -12.80 1.89 26.71
CA LEU A 226 -11.72 0.92 26.84
C LEU A 226 -10.39 1.63 27.16
N TYR A 227 -9.80 1.25 28.28
CA TYR A 227 -8.48 1.67 28.72
C TYR A 227 -7.55 0.47 28.80
N VAL A 228 -6.30 0.66 28.40
CA VAL A 228 -5.23 -0.34 28.49
C VAL A 228 -4.12 0.23 29.36
N ARG A 229 -3.65 -0.55 30.33
CA ARG A 229 -2.48 -0.23 31.14
C ARG A 229 -1.39 -1.21 30.77
N ALA A 230 -0.32 -0.70 30.20
CA ALA A 230 0.88 -1.46 29.91
C ALA A 230 1.98 -1.05 30.89
N THR A 231 2.72 -2.04 31.35
CA THR A 231 3.82 -1.87 32.28
C THR A 231 5.12 -2.22 31.58
N PHE A 232 6.12 -1.36 31.68
CA PHE A 232 7.43 -1.54 31.06
C PHE A 232 8.51 -1.46 32.15
N LEU A 233 9.50 -2.34 32.08
CA LEU A 233 10.67 -2.28 32.95
C LEU A 233 11.86 -1.80 32.13
N ASN A 234 12.52 -0.72 32.57
CA ASN A 234 13.76 -0.28 31.94
C ASN A 234 14.89 -1.26 32.29
N ASN A 235 15.30 -2.08 31.32
CA ASN A 235 16.38 -3.06 31.49
C ASN A 235 17.78 -2.52 31.15
N TRP A 236 17.90 -1.22 30.84
CA TRP A 236 19.21 -0.61 30.64
C TRP A 236 19.91 -0.32 31.95
N ASP A 237 21.23 -0.26 31.86
CA ASP A 237 22.15 0.19 32.91
C ASP A 237 22.25 1.73 33.02
N ARG A 238 21.50 2.46 32.18
CA ARG A 238 21.44 3.92 32.16
C ARG A 238 20.01 4.47 32.02
N PRO A 239 19.76 5.73 32.44
CA PRO A 239 18.46 6.35 32.27
C PRO A 239 18.09 6.55 30.79
N ILE A 240 16.81 6.40 30.46
CA ILE A 240 16.24 6.64 29.13
C ILE A 240 15.36 7.86 29.20
N THR A 241 15.62 8.89 28.38
CA THR A 241 14.72 10.04 28.28
C THR A 241 13.88 9.93 27.02
N ILE A 242 12.56 9.81 27.18
CA ILE A 242 11.61 9.83 26.07
C ILE A 242 11.00 11.22 26.02
N LYS A 243 11.19 11.96 24.92
CA LYS A 243 10.51 13.25 24.71
C LYS A 243 9.23 13.11 23.89
N TRP A 244 9.25 12.17 22.94
CA TRP A 244 8.16 11.90 22.02
C TRP A 244 8.09 10.39 21.74
N GLY A 245 6.88 9.87 21.54
CA GLY A 245 6.72 8.47 21.17
C GLY A 245 5.27 8.15 20.82
N SER A 246 5.08 7.17 19.95
CA SER A 246 3.78 6.63 19.56
C SER A 246 3.72 5.16 19.88
N VAL A 247 2.85 4.77 20.82
CA VAL A 247 2.66 3.36 21.13
C VAL A 247 1.60 2.78 20.21
N LEU A 248 2.01 1.76 19.44
CA LEU A 248 1.12 0.93 18.65
C LEU A 248 0.86 -0.37 19.40
N PHE A 249 -0.39 -0.62 19.76
CA PHE A 249 -0.81 -1.91 20.31
C PHE A 249 -1.28 -2.80 19.18
N GLN A 250 -0.66 -3.96 19.02
CA GLN A 250 -1.19 -5.00 18.13
C GLN A 250 -1.77 -6.13 18.96
N ILE A 251 -2.99 -6.54 18.65
CA ILE A 251 -3.66 -7.69 19.22
C ILE A 251 -3.59 -8.84 18.21
N CYS A 252 -3.00 -9.95 18.62
CA CYS A 252 -3.04 -11.22 17.91
C CYS A 252 -4.10 -12.12 18.55
N VAL A 253 -5.04 -12.63 17.76
CA VAL A 253 -6.09 -13.53 18.26
C VAL A 253 -5.92 -14.94 17.66
N GLY A 254 -5.68 -15.93 18.52
CA GLY A 254 -5.90 -17.37 18.23
C GLY A 254 -4.92 -18.03 17.25
N PRO A 255 -4.89 -19.38 17.20
CA PRO A 255 -3.67 -20.19 16.98
C PRO A 255 -3.02 -20.08 15.58
N SER A 256 -3.58 -19.30 14.67
CA SER A 256 -3.09 -19.14 13.29
C SER A 256 -2.43 -17.79 13.00
N ASN A 257 -2.28 -16.86 13.96
CA ASN A 257 -1.62 -15.56 13.75
C ASN A 257 -2.16 -14.71 12.57
N ASN A 258 -3.31 -15.07 11.99
CA ASN A 258 -3.78 -14.50 10.71
C ASN A 258 -4.64 -13.25 10.86
N LYS A 259 -4.97 -12.84 12.09
CA LYS A 259 -5.73 -11.60 12.34
C LYS A 259 -4.95 -10.74 13.35
N VAL A 260 -4.41 -9.63 12.86
CA VAL A 260 -3.72 -8.62 13.67
C VAL A 260 -4.63 -7.41 13.75
N ILE A 261 -5.11 -7.09 14.95
CA ILE A 261 -5.88 -5.86 15.19
C ILE A 261 -4.88 -4.82 15.71
N SER A 262 -4.68 -3.74 14.95
CA SER A 262 -3.77 -2.68 15.37
C SER A 262 -4.58 -1.51 15.94
N PHE A 263 -4.26 -1.12 17.17
CA PHE A 263 -4.74 0.10 17.81
C PHE A 263 -3.57 1.08 17.81
N GLY A 264 -3.71 2.15 17.05
CA GLY A 264 -2.82 3.30 17.17
C GLY A 264 -3.42 4.27 18.16
N GLY A 265 -2.63 4.79 19.10
CA GLY A 265 -3.06 5.98 19.79
C GLY A 265 -2.46 6.20 21.17
N TYR A 266 -1.29 6.81 21.20
CA TYR A 266 -0.98 7.88 22.15
C TYR A 266 0.28 8.60 21.71
N TRP A 267 0.22 9.92 21.65
CA TRP A 267 1.39 10.76 21.50
C TRP A 267 1.82 11.16 22.91
N TYR A 268 2.88 10.54 23.43
CA TYR A 268 3.45 11.02 24.68
C TYR A 268 4.13 12.36 24.40
N GLY A 269 3.64 13.42 25.05
CA GLY A 269 4.19 14.77 24.96
C GLY A 269 4.79 15.21 26.29
N GLY A 270 6.11 15.06 26.42
CA GLY A 270 6.86 15.58 27.57
C GLY A 270 8.13 14.77 27.83
N PRO A 271 9.23 15.38 28.32
CA PRO A 271 10.41 14.62 28.71
C PRO A 271 10.10 13.82 29.98
N ALA A 272 10.09 12.48 29.89
CA ALA A 272 10.25 11.62 31.06
C ALA A 272 11.56 10.87 30.98
N THR A 273 12.32 10.92 32.08
CA THR A 273 13.54 10.14 32.26
C THR A 273 13.23 8.92 33.12
N TRP A 274 13.59 7.76 32.61
CA TRP A 274 13.27 6.44 33.16
C TRP A 274 14.56 5.80 33.65
N ASN A 275 14.70 5.56 34.94
CA ASN A 275 15.94 5.05 35.50
C ASN A 275 16.08 3.53 35.30
N PRO A 276 17.30 2.97 35.32
CA PRO A 276 17.53 1.53 35.35
C PRO A 276 16.70 0.82 36.41
N GLY A 277 15.97 -0.24 36.03
CA GLY A 277 15.12 -1.02 36.93
C GLY A 277 13.82 -0.34 37.36
N GLU A 278 13.52 0.86 36.83
CA GLU A 278 12.26 1.54 37.10
C GLU A 278 11.12 0.91 36.27
N GLU A 279 10.01 0.63 36.95
CA GLU A 279 8.78 0.15 36.33
C GLU A 279 7.89 1.32 35.98
N ILE A 280 7.39 1.34 34.74
CA ILE A 280 6.66 2.47 34.19
C ILE A 280 5.35 1.98 33.65
N GLN A 281 4.30 2.59 34.18
CA GLN A 281 2.94 2.29 33.80
C GLN A 281 2.43 3.39 32.89
N ILE A 282 1.97 2.98 31.71
CA ILE A 282 1.34 3.89 30.77
C ILE A 282 -0.09 3.43 30.58
N VAL A 283 -1.02 4.36 30.80
CA VAL A 283 -2.46 4.15 30.65
C VAL A 283 -2.93 4.82 29.38
N TYR A 284 -3.56 4.03 28.52
CA TYR A 284 -4.02 4.42 27.20
C TYR A 284 -5.53 4.36 27.15
N LYS A 285 -6.14 5.36 26.51
CA LYS A 285 -7.54 5.32 26.14
C LYS A 285 -7.63 4.94 24.67
N ILE A 286 -8.34 3.87 24.35
CA ILE A 286 -8.59 3.48 22.97
C ILE A 286 -9.74 4.36 22.44
N ASP A 287 -9.40 5.29 21.56
CA ASP A 287 -10.31 6.29 21.00
C ASP A 287 -10.76 5.96 19.56
N THR A 288 -9.91 5.25 18.82
CA THR A 288 -10.15 4.87 17.43
C THR A 288 -9.66 3.45 17.17
N TYR A 289 -10.29 2.81 16.19
CA TYR A 289 -9.90 1.50 15.73
C TYR A 289 -10.01 1.43 14.22
N THR A 290 -9.05 0.81 13.54
CA THR A 290 -9.11 0.55 12.11
C THR A 290 -9.56 -0.89 11.88
N TRP A 291 -10.83 -1.08 11.52
CA TRP A 291 -11.40 -2.40 11.33
C TRP A 291 -11.65 -2.71 9.87
N GLY A 292 -11.05 -3.79 9.40
CA GLY A 292 -11.57 -4.53 8.24
C GLY A 292 -12.69 -5.45 8.72
N GLU A 293 -13.94 -5.02 8.50
CA GLU A 293 -15.17 -5.81 8.67
C GLU A 293 -15.56 -6.23 10.11
N ASN A 294 -16.64 -5.63 10.66
CA ASN A 294 -17.19 -5.95 11.99
C ASN A 294 -17.49 -7.45 12.21
N ARG A 295 -17.79 -8.21 11.13
CA ARG A 295 -18.03 -9.66 11.20
C ARG A 295 -16.82 -10.46 11.65
N ALA A 296 -15.61 -9.94 11.44
CA ALA A 296 -14.38 -10.66 11.73
C ALA A 296 -14.15 -10.91 13.24
N LEU A 297 -14.82 -10.15 14.14
CA LEU A 297 -14.81 -10.42 15.59
C LEU A 297 -15.79 -11.53 15.97
N GLU A 298 -17.02 -11.47 15.45
CA GLU A 298 -18.04 -12.49 15.70
C GLU A 298 -17.51 -13.87 15.26
N ASP A 299 -16.73 -13.91 14.17
CA ASP A 299 -16.05 -15.13 13.72
C ASP A 299 -14.94 -15.63 14.68
N LEU A 300 -14.40 -14.77 15.55
CA LEU A 300 -13.37 -15.13 16.55
C LEU A 300 -14.01 -15.76 17.79
N PHE A 301 -15.19 -15.30 18.16
CA PHE A 301 -15.96 -15.79 19.31
C PHE A 301 -16.97 -16.84 18.84
N THR A 302 -16.46 -18.04 18.52
CA THR A 302 -17.32 -19.22 18.32
C THR A 302 -17.93 -19.67 19.66
N ASP A 303 -19.00 -20.48 19.63
CA ASP A 303 -19.68 -21.04 20.82
C ASP A 303 -18.75 -21.70 21.87
N GLN A 304 -17.48 -21.99 21.51
CA GLN A 304 -16.49 -22.63 22.38
C GLN A 304 -15.42 -21.67 22.94
N ILE A 305 -15.28 -20.45 22.42
CA ILE A 305 -14.25 -19.49 22.86
C ILE A 305 -14.95 -18.29 23.50
N THR A 306 -14.97 -18.26 24.84
CA THR A 306 -15.62 -17.19 25.61
C THR A 306 -14.67 -16.06 26.03
N ALA A 307 -13.35 -16.25 25.85
CA ALA A 307 -12.32 -15.28 26.19
C ALA A 307 -11.09 -15.45 25.31
N VAL A 308 -10.50 -14.32 24.89
CA VAL A 308 -9.26 -14.27 24.12
C VAL A 308 -8.21 -13.49 24.91
N THR A 309 -7.03 -14.10 25.11
CA THR A 309 -5.87 -13.45 25.75
C THR A 309 -5.18 -12.49 24.77
N PHE A 310 -4.76 -11.32 25.24
CA PHE A 310 -3.95 -10.38 24.46
C PHE A 310 -2.44 -10.58 24.64
N THR A 311 -1.74 -10.47 23.53
CA THR A 311 -0.32 -10.10 23.47
C THR A 311 -0.26 -8.72 22.83
N GLY A 312 0.34 -7.73 23.50
CA GLY A 312 0.53 -6.38 22.97
C GLY A 312 2.00 -6.13 22.65
N SER A 313 2.29 -5.54 21.48
CA SER A 313 3.56 -4.88 21.20
C SER A 313 3.44 -3.38 21.50
N ALA A 314 4.58 -2.71 21.65
CA ALA A 314 4.68 -1.26 21.69
C ALA A 314 5.90 -0.86 20.85
N ALA A 315 5.88 0.33 20.25
CA ALA A 315 7.03 0.92 19.58
C ALA A 315 7.26 2.32 20.16
N PHE A 316 8.50 2.80 20.21
CA PHE A 316 8.80 4.20 20.46
C PHE A 316 9.79 4.69 19.39
N SER A 317 9.60 5.91 18.90
CA SER A 317 10.53 6.62 18.02
C SER A 317 11.29 7.63 18.87
N SER A 318 12.60 7.71 18.72
CA SER A 318 13.43 8.70 19.41
C SER A 318 13.50 10.05 18.68
N ASP A 319 14.18 10.99 19.33
CA ASP A 319 13.92 12.44 19.38
C ASP A 319 14.24 13.30 18.14
N ILE A 320 14.53 12.73 16.96
CA ILE A 320 14.90 13.54 15.79
C ILE A 320 13.78 13.55 14.75
N PRO A 321 13.09 14.69 14.53
CA PRO A 321 12.23 14.83 13.36
C PRO A 321 13.08 14.69 12.10
N ARG A 322 12.87 13.61 11.32
CA ARG A 322 13.48 13.50 10.00
C ARG A 322 12.95 14.64 9.11
N PRO A 323 13.79 15.29 8.29
CA PRO A 323 13.31 16.23 7.30
C PRO A 323 12.38 15.48 6.34
N GLY A 324 11.08 15.77 6.40
CA GLY A 324 10.06 15.07 5.60
C GLY A 324 8.82 14.62 6.37
N GLY A 325 8.82 14.65 7.72
CA GLY A 325 7.63 14.36 8.52
C GLY A 325 7.20 12.88 8.54
N GLU A 326 8.02 11.97 8.02
CA GLU A 326 7.78 10.53 8.08
C GLU A 326 8.41 9.95 9.34
N PHE A 327 7.56 9.51 10.28
CA PHE A 327 7.97 8.73 11.45
C PHE A 327 8.13 7.27 11.04
N PHE A 328 9.29 6.68 11.31
CA PHE A 328 9.48 5.24 11.13
C PHE A 328 8.90 4.51 12.34
N SER A 329 7.72 3.90 12.21
CA SER A 329 7.20 2.97 13.22
C SER A 329 7.58 1.55 12.83
N ALA A 330 8.62 0.99 13.43
CA ALA A 330 8.86 -0.45 13.35
C ALA A 330 7.88 -1.14 14.31
N ALA A 331 6.81 -1.76 13.78
CA ALA A 331 5.97 -2.66 14.55
C ALA A 331 6.63 -4.04 14.55
N VAL A 332 7.30 -4.39 15.66
CA VAL A 332 7.81 -5.75 15.87
C VAL A 332 6.78 -6.52 16.68
N LEU A 333 6.17 -7.50 16.01
CA LEU A 333 5.44 -8.60 16.63
C LEU A 333 6.44 -9.47 17.40
N MET A 334 6.83 -9.08 18.62
CA MET A 334 7.52 -9.94 19.59
C MET A 334 7.80 -9.15 20.87
N ASP A 335 7.28 -9.63 22.01
CA ASP A 335 7.80 -9.60 23.40
C ASP A 335 8.84 -8.53 23.80
N GLY A 336 8.71 -7.28 23.35
CA GLY A 336 9.69 -6.27 23.69
C GLY A 336 9.46 -4.94 22.99
N LEU A 337 10.09 -3.93 23.56
CA LEU A 337 10.01 -2.56 23.09
C LEU A 337 11.35 -2.17 22.49
N LEU A 338 11.33 -1.73 21.23
CA LEU A 338 12.50 -1.19 20.54
C LEU A 338 12.58 0.32 20.78
N VAL A 339 13.71 0.75 21.33
CA VAL A 339 14.10 2.16 21.39
C VAL A 339 15.41 2.31 20.64
N TYR A 340 15.43 3.21 19.67
CA TYR A 340 16.64 3.58 18.94
C TYR A 340 17.38 4.66 19.73
N ASP A 341 18.57 4.34 20.24
CA ASP A 341 19.51 5.37 20.71
C ASP A 341 20.14 6.02 19.48
N ILE A 342 19.99 7.34 19.32
CA ILE A 342 20.60 8.09 18.21
C ILE A 342 21.75 8.97 18.73
N ASP A 343 22.02 8.97 20.04
CA ASP A 343 23.12 9.73 20.64
C ASP A 343 24.46 8.95 20.65
N LYS A 344 24.55 7.83 19.91
CA LYS A 344 25.77 7.04 19.72
C LYS A 344 25.98 6.63 18.27
#